data_AF-A0A023JI93-F1
#
_entry.id   AF-A0A023JI93-F1
#
_cell.length_a   1.000
_cell.length_b   1.000
_cell.length_c   1.000
_cell.angle_alpha   90.00
_cell.angle_beta   90.00
_cell.angle_gamma   90.00
#
_symmetry.space_group_name_H-M   'P 1'
#
loop_
_entity.id
_entity.type
_entity.pdbx_description
1 polymer ?
#
loop_
_entity_poly.entity_id
_entity_poly.type
_entity_poly.pdbx_seq_one_letter_code
_entity_poly.pdbx_strand_id
1 'polypeptide(L)'
;HADFADIGDIIRGRDIFRGNEEEKTKRDELDDKLKKIFEKIYDEVTRGKTIDLKQTLQARYKKDDKDPYFFQLREDWWALNR
;
A
#
# COMPACT_ATOMS: atom_id res chain seq x y z
N HIS A 1 -14.35 2.35 19.42
CA HIS A 1 -13.10 1.65 19.00
C HIS A 1 -13.22 1.20 17.53
N ALA A 2 -13.77 2.07 16.66
CA ALA A 2 -13.87 1.83 15.22
C ALA A 2 -12.75 2.58 14.46
N ASP A 3 -12.40 3.78 14.95
CA ASP A 3 -11.51 4.74 14.32
C ASP A 3 -10.12 4.19 13.95
N PHE A 4 -9.54 3.29 14.76
CA PHE A 4 -8.21 2.72 14.48
C PHE A 4 -8.23 1.61 13.42
N ALA A 5 -9.34 0.88 13.32
CA ALA A 5 -9.53 -0.12 12.27
C ALA A 5 -9.75 0.56 10.92
N ASP A 6 -10.54 1.65 10.91
CA ASP A 6 -10.84 2.45 9.72
C ASP A 6 -9.57 3.08 9.12
N ILE A 7 -8.68 3.63 9.95
CA ILE A 7 -7.36 4.11 9.52
C ILE A 7 -6.55 2.97 8.90
N GLY A 8 -6.58 1.79 9.53
CA GLY A 8 -5.90 0.60 9.00
C GLY A 8 -6.44 0.18 7.63
N ASP A 9 -7.75 0.24 7.41
CA ASP A 9 -8.35 -0.11 6.11
C ASP A 9 -8.02 0.90 5.01
N ILE A 10 -7.91 2.19 5.34
CA ILE A 10 -7.44 3.23 4.40
C ILE A 10 -5.99 2.98 4.00
N ILE A 11 -5.08 2.80 4.96
CA ILE A 11 -3.65 2.58 4.68
C ILE A 11 -3.45 1.30 3.84
N ARG A 12 -4.21 0.25 4.14
CA ARG A 12 -4.13 -1.05 3.44
C ARG A 12 -4.86 -1.08 2.11
N GLY A 13 -5.59 -0.01 1.73
CA GLY A 13 -6.37 0.03 0.50
C GLY A 13 -7.55 -0.95 0.51
N ARG A 14 -8.05 -1.32 1.70
CA ARG A 14 -9.22 -2.18 1.88
C ARG A 14 -10.52 -1.40 1.95
N ASP A 15 -10.51 -0.08 1.99
CA ASP A 15 -11.73 0.70 2.19
C ASP A 15 -12.73 0.48 1.03
N ILE A 16 -13.82 -0.24 1.31
CA ILE A 16 -14.75 -0.79 0.32
C ILE A 16 -15.85 0.23 0.05
N PHE A 17 -15.61 1.10 -0.94
CA PHE A 17 -16.56 1.93 -1.71
C PHE A 17 -18.01 2.04 -1.17
N ARG A 18 -18.26 2.98 -0.26
CA ARG A 18 -19.60 3.48 0.06
C ARG A 18 -19.56 4.99 0.30
N GLY A 19 -19.54 5.77 -0.78
CA GLY A 19 -19.55 7.23 -0.70
C GLY A 19 -20.09 7.88 -1.97
N ASN A 20 -20.41 9.17 -1.90
CA ASN A 20 -20.85 9.96 -3.05
C ASN A 20 -19.68 10.30 -4.00
N GLU A 21 -19.95 10.90 -5.16
CA GLU A 21 -18.92 11.23 -6.16
C GLU A 21 -17.81 12.16 -5.64
N GLU A 22 -18.12 13.07 -4.71
CA GLU A 22 -17.15 13.99 -4.13
C GLU A 22 -16.17 13.25 -3.18
N GLU A 23 -16.70 12.35 -2.36
CA GLU A 23 -15.89 11.49 -1.48
C GLU A 23 -14.98 10.57 -2.29
N LYS A 24 -15.47 10.08 -3.43
CA LYS A 24 -14.67 9.25 -4.35
C LYS A 24 -13.46 10.01 -4.88
N THR A 25 -13.64 11.25 -5.34
CA THR A 25 -12.52 12.08 -5.85
C THR A 25 -11.44 12.29 -4.79
N LYS A 26 -11.83 12.63 -3.55
CA LYS A 26 -10.89 12.81 -2.44
C LYS A 26 -10.16 11.52 -2.07
N ARG A 27 -10.83 10.37 -2.19
CA ARG A 27 -10.22 9.05 -2.00
C ARG A 27 -9.24 8.71 -3.11
N ASP A 28 -9.57 8.97 -4.37
CA ASP A 28 -8.66 8.73 -5.49
C ASP A 28 -7.37 9.56 -5.32
N GLU A 29 -7.48 10.82 -4.88
CA GLU A 29 -6.32 11.65 -4.55
C GLU A 29 -5.48 11.09 -3.39
N LEU A 30 -6.13 10.53 -2.37
CA LEU A 30 -5.46 9.91 -1.22
C LEU A 30 -4.76 8.61 -1.65
N ASP A 31 -5.42 7.77 -2.43
CA ASP A 31 -4.88 6.51 -2.93
C ASP A 31 -3.68 6.74 -3.85
N ASP A 32 -3.72 7.78 -4.69
CA ASP A 32 -2.58 8.19 -5.51
C ASP A 32 -1.37 8.65 -4.67
N LYS A 33 -1.61 9.39 -3.59
CA LYS A 33 -0.55 9.79 -2.64
C LYS A 33 0.04 8.57 -1.94
N LEU A 34 -0.81 7.66 -1.43
CA LEU A 34 -0.37 6.42 -0.79
C LEU A 34 0.42 5.56 -1.78
N LYS A 35 -0.03 5.42 -3.02
CA LYS A 35 0.68 4.67 -4.06
C LYS A 35 2.09 5.22 -4.28
N LYS A 36 2.24 6.54 -4.42
CA LYS A 36 3.56 7.18 -4.57
C LYS A 36 4.46 6.98 -3.35
N ILE A 37 3.90 6.98 -2.14
CA ILE A 37 4.65 6.73 -0.90
C ILE A 37 5.14 5.28 -0.87
N PHE A 38 4.26 4.32 -1.11
CA PHE A 38 4.61 2.90 -1.04
C PHE A 38 5.53 2.45 -2.19
N GLU A 39 5.45 3.09 -3.36
CA GLU A 39 6.44 2.90 -4.43
C GLU A 39 7.84 3.34 -3.98
N LYS A 40 7.97 4.51 -3.34
CA LYS A 40 9.26 4.96 -2.79
C LYS A 40 9.76 4.04 -1.68
N ILE A 41 8.88 3.58 -0.79
CA ILE A 41 9.25 2.62 0.26
C ILE A 41 9.77 1.33 -0.37
N TYR A 42 9.06 0.80 -1.37
CA TYR A 42 9.48 -0.39 -2.11
C TYR A 42 10.87 -0.22 -2.76
N ASP A 43 11.11 0.92 -3.41
CA ASP A 43 12.42 1.22 -4.00
C ASP A 43 13.51 1.29 -2.92
N GLU A 44 13.26 1.95 -1.79
CA GLU A 44 14.22 2.04 -0.68
C GLU A 44 14.52 0.67 -0.05
N VAL A 45 13.52 -0.19 0.17
CA VAL A 45 13.75 -1.51 0.78
C VAL A 45 14.38 -2.52 -0.17
N THR A 46 14.31 -2.28 -1.49
CA THR A 46 14.96 -3.13 -2.51
C THR A 46 16.34 -2.60 -2.94
N ARG A 47 16.63 -1.32 -2.69
CA ARG A 47 17.90 -0.68 -3.05
C ARG A 47 19.09 -1.30 -2.32
N GLY A 48 20.16 -1.60 -3.08
CA GLY A 48 21.42 -2.12 -2.54
C GLY A 48 21.34 -3.53 -1.95
N LYS A 49 20.23 -4.25 -2.13
CA LYS A 49 20.10 -5.65 -1.70
C LYS A 49 20.84 -6.59 -2.65
N THR A 50 21.25 -7.75 -2.14
CA THR A 50 21.76 -8.84 -2.97
C THR A 50 20.70 -9.26 -4.00
N ILE A 51 21.14 -9.89 -5.09
CA ILE A 51 20.23 -10.35 -6.16
C ILE A 51 19.13 -11.25 -5.58
N ASP A 52 19.49 -12.21 -4.74
CA ASP A 52 18.55 -13.16 -4.13
C ASP A 52 17.51 -12.45 -3.24
N LEU A 53 17.95 -11.49 -2.43
CA LEU A 53 17.05 -10.74 -1.56
C LEU A 53 16.15 -9.79 -2.36
N LYS A 54 16.67 -9.17 -3.43
CA LYS A 54 15.87 -8.35 -4.33
C LYS A 54 14.79 -9.16 -5.03
N GLN A 55 15.11 -10.36 -5.53
CA GLN A 55 14.14 -11.29 -6.13
C GLN A 55 13.09 -11.74 -5.11
N THR A 56 13.50 -12.02 -3.88
CA THR A 56 12.58 -12.39 -2.79
C THR A 56 11.59 -11.25 -2.48
N LEU A 57 12.08 -10.02 -2.38
CA LEU A 57 11.25 -8.84 -2.13
C LEU A 57 10.33 -8.53 -3.31
N GLN A 58 10.82 -8.67 -4.55
CA GLN A 58 10.01 -8.55 -5.77
C GLN A 58 8.89 -9.59 -5.85
N ALA A 59 9.18 -10.83 -5.44
CA ALA A 59 8.20 -11.90 -5.43
C ALA A 59 7.13 -11.71 -4.35
N ARG A 60 7.51 -11.15 -3.20
CA ARG A 60 6.61 -10.84 -2.08
C ARG A 60 5.78 -9.59 -2.35
N TYR A 61 6.41 -8.48 -2.70
CA TYR A 61 5.76 -7.21 -2.98
C TYR A 61 5.66 -7.05 -4.49
N LYS A 62 4.79 -7.85 -5.11
CA LYS A 62 4.62 -7.83 -6.56
C LYS A 62 4.24 -6.43 -7.01
N LYS A 63 4.97 -5.94 -8.01
CA LYS A 63 4.63 -4.75 -8.78
C LYS A 63 4.17 -5.24 -10.16
N ASP A 64 2.96 -5.76 -10.23
CA ASP A 64 2.36 -6.24 -11.46
C ASP A 64 0.92 -5.75 -11.61
N ASP A 65 0.29 -6.05 -12.75
CA ASP A 65 -1.08 -5.62 -13.03
C ASP A 65 -2.12 -6.20 -12.05
N LYS A 66 -1.77 -7.23 -11.27
CA LYS A 66 -2.63 -7.86 -10.26
C LYS A 66 -2.48 -7.23 -8.88
N ASP A 67 -1.33 -6.63 -8.58
CA ASP A 67 -1.10 -5.81 -7.38
C ASP A 67 -0.41 -4.47 -7.72
N PRO A 68 -1.10 -3.55 -8.43
CA PRO A 68 -0.52 -2.26 -8.79
C PRO A 68 -0.46 -1.28 -7.60
N TYR A 69 -0.91 -1.70 -6.41
CA TYR A 69 -1.08 -0.87 -5.23
C TYR A 69 -0.19 -1.27 -4.05
N PHE A 70 0.64 -2.31 -4.20
CA PHE A 70 1.53 -2.82 -3.15
C PHE A 70 0.75 -3.28 -1.92
N PHE A 71 -0.40 -3.93 -2.09
CA PHE A 71 -1.29 -4.32 -0.98
C PHE A 71 -0.55 -5.10 0.09
N GLN A 72 0.31 -6.05 -0.30
CA GLN A 72 1.08 -6.85 0.66
C GLN A 72 2.11 -6.02 1.45
N LEU A 73 2.74 -5.02 0.82
CA LEU A 73 3.66 -4.10 1.51
C LEU A 73 2.92 -3.19 2.48
N ARG A 74 1.70 -2.73 2.12
CA ARG A 74 0.85 -1.90 2.99
C ARG A 74 0.37 -2.67 4.21
N GLU A 75 -0.01 -3.94 4.04
CA GLU A 75 -0.39 -4.84 5.14
C GLU A 75 0.77 -5.07 6.10
N ASP A 76 1.96 -5.41 5.58
CA ASP A 76 3.15 -5.64 6.40
C ASP A 76 3.58 -4.34 7.13
N TRP A 77 3.54 -3.19 6.44
CA TRP A 77 3.83 -1.90 7.06
C TRP A 77 2.84 -1.56 8.18
N TRP A 78 1.53 -1.75 7.96
CA TRP A 78 0.52 -1.52 8.99
C TRP A 78 0.70 -2.46 10.18
N ALA A 79 0.94 -3.76 9.94
CA ALA A 79 1.15 -4.74 11.01
C ALA A 79 2.34 -4.41 11.91
N LEU A 80 3.38 -3.76 11.37
CA LEU A 80 4.57 -3.35 12.12
C LEU A 80 4.41 -2.02 12.88
N ASN A 81 3.45 -1.17 12.50
CA ASN A 81 3.33 0.20 13.02
C ASN A 81 1.99 0.50 13.72
N ARG A 82 1.07 -0.47 13.78
CA ARG A 82 -0.23 -0.37 14.43
C ARG A 82 -0.18 -0.54 15.96
#